data_AF-A0A3D1J058-F1
#
_entry.id   AF-A0A3D1J058-F1
#
_cell.length_a   1.000
_cell.length_b   1.000
_cell.length_c   1.000
_cell.angle_alpha   90.00
_cell.angle_beta   90.00
_cell.angle_gamma   90.00
#
_symmetry.space_group_name_H-M   'P 1'
#
loop_
_entity.id
_entity.type
_entity.pdbx_description
1 polymer ?
#
loop_
_entity_poly.entity_id
_entity_poly.type
_entity_poly.pdbx_seq_one_letter_code
_entity_poly.pdbx_strand_id
1 'polypeptide(L)'
;MEPIRLRLVKDGPEGELLAQGWILQTTIGEPRLSEIAENYRNMGYEVHVVEHAVEASGDSCNTCFSADAEVGKMYGDIYTRQSGNTKPLEDALF
;
A
#
# COMPACT_ATOMS: atom_id res chain seq x y z
N MET A 1 11.64 29.66 -13.46
CA MET A 1 11.11 28.60 -12.60
C MET A 1 10.79 27.43 -13.51
N GLU A 2 11.72 26.50 -13.68
CA GLU A 2 11.50 25.32 -14.53
C GLU A 2 10.52 24.38 -13.82
N PRO A 3 9.55 23.78 -14.55
CA PRO A 3 8.62 22.85 -13.95
C PRO A 3 9.35 21.58 -13.56
N ILE A 4 9.26 21.19 -12.29
CA ILE A 4 9.74 19.91 -11.79
C ILE A 4 8.98 18.82 -12.56
N ARG A 5 9.68 18.13 -13.47
CA ARG A 5 9.15 16.98 -14.21
C ARG A 5 9.21 15.78 -13.28
N LEU A 6 8.15 15.55 -12.51
CA LEU A 6 7.96 14.29 -11.80
C LEU A 6 7.85 13.18 -12.87
N ARG A 7 8.90 12.35 -13.00
CA ARG A 7 8.76 11.07 -13.70
C ARG A 7 8.01 10.16 -12.74
N LEU A 8 6.78 9.80 -13.08
CA LEU A 8 6.14 8.63 -12.51
C LEU A 8 7.07 7.46 -12.85
N VAL A 9 7.76 6.90 -11.85
CA VAL A 9 8.63 5.74 -12.05
C VAL A 9 7.69 4.57 -12.32
N LYS A 10 7.48 4.29 -13.60
CA LYS A 10 6.63 3.17 -14.07
C LYS A 10 7.34 1.83 -13.91
N ASP A 11 8.66 1.85 -13.72
CA ASP A 11 9.53 0.68 -13.60
C ASP A 11 9.63 0.26 -12.13
N GLY A 12 8.74 -0.65 -11.74
CA GLY A 12 8.69 -1.27 -10.41
C GLY A 12 7.37 -1.99 -10.19
N PRO A 13 7.29 -2.95 -9.26
CA PRO A 13 6.07 -3.74 -9.01
C PRO A 13 4.86 -2.85 -8.67
N GLU A 14 5.10 -1.74 -7.96
CA GLU A 14 4.08 -0.71 -7.70
C GLU A 14 3.59 -0.03 -8.99
N GLY A 15 4.50 0.33 -9.90
CA GLY A 15 4.15 0.96 -11.18
C GLY A 15 3.30 0.05 -12.07
N GLU A 16 3.57 -1.26 -12.06
CA GLU A 16 2.78 -2.27 -12.76
C GLU A 16 1.39 -2.44 -12.14
N LEU A 17 1.27 -2.42 -10.82
CA LEU A 17 -0.02 -2.48 -10.12
C LEU A 17 -0.86 -1.24 -10.45
N LEU A 18 -0.28 -0.05 -10.37
CA LEU A 18 -0.96 1.19 -10.74
C LEU A 18 -1.40 1.18 -12.22
N ALA A 19 -0.56 0.67 -13.12
CA ALA A 19 -0.90 0.53 -14.54
C ALA A 19 -2.04 -0.47 -14.81
N GLN A 20 -2.18 -1.50 -13.97
CA GLN A 20 -3.27 -2.47 -14.01
C GLN A 20 -4.58 -1.96 -13.37
N GLY A 21 -4.59 -0.73 -12.85
CA GLY A 21 -5.76 -0.10 -12.24
C GLY A 21 -5.94 -0.44 -10.76
N TRP A 22 -4.88 -0.92 -10.08
CA TRP A 22 -4.85 -1.01 -8.63
C TRP A 22 -4.63 0.37 -8.01
N ILE A 23 -5.24 0.62 -6.85
CA ILE A 23 -5.13 1.88 -6.12
C ILE A 23 -4.50 1.56 -4.76
N LEU A 24 -3.35 2.17 -4.47
CA LEU A 24 -2.74 2.11 -3.14
C LEU A 24 -3.67 2.81 -2.13
N GLN A 25 -4.13 2.08 -1.12
CA GLN A 25 -4.98 2.62 -0.06
C GLN A 25 -4.13 3.13 1.11
N THR A 26 -3.25 2.28 1.64
CA THR A 26 -2.44 2.60 2.81
C THR A 26 -1.25 1.65 2.94
N THR A 27 -0.21 2.14 3.59
CA THR A 27 0.94 1.36 4.06
C THR A 27 0.83 1.22 5.56
N ILE A 28 0.72 0.00 6.08
CA ILE A 28 0.50 -0.21 7.51
C ILE A 28 1.15 -1.50 8.01
N GLY A 29 1.48 -1.52 9.30
CA GLY A 29 2.02 -2.69 9.98
C GLY A 29 0.96 -3.67 10.47
N GLU A 30 1.38 -4.91 10.74
CA GLU A 30 0.61 -5.90 11.48
C GLU A 30 0.28 -5.43 12.92
N PRO A 31 -0.87 -5.85 13.49
CA PRO A 31 -1.90 -6.73 12.92
C PRO A 31 -2.89 -5.99 12.00
N ARG A 32 -2.79 -4.66 11.92
CA ARG A 32 -3.77 -3.80 11.27
C ARG A 32 -3.82 -4.00 9.75
N LEU A 33 -2.68 -4.37 9.17
CA LEU A 33 -2.55 -4.78 7.77
C LEU A 33 -3.57 -5.86 7.40
N SER A 34 -3.54 -6.98 8.13
CA SER A 34 -4.44 -8.12 7.91
C SER A 34 -5.91 -7.72 8.09
N GLU A 35 -6.23 -6.99 9.15
CA GLU A 35 -7.60 -6.54 9.42
C GLU A 35 -8.19 -5.69 8.29
N ILE A 36 -7.41 -4.73 7.77
CA ILE A 36 -7.87 -3.85 6.69
C ILE A 36 -8.00 -4.62 5.37
N ALA A 37 -7.05 -5.51 5.09
CA ALA A 37 -7.09 -6.34 3.89
C ALA A 37 -8.33 -7.25 3.86
N GLU A 38 -8.68 -7.88 4.99
CA GLU A 38 -9.90 -8.66 5.13
C GLU A 38 -11.16 -7.82 4.99
N ASN A 39 -11.17 -6.61 5.55
CA ASN A 39 -12.31 -5.70 5.44
C ASN A 39 -12.63 -5.34 3.98
N TYR A 40 -11.62 -4.94 3.20
CA TYR A 40 -11.83 -4.64 1.78
C TYR A 40 -12.30 -5.87 0.98
N ARG A 41 -11.78 -7.07 1.28
CA ARG A 41 -12.28 -8.33 0.67
C ARG A 41 -13.74 -8.57 1.00
N ASN A 42 -14.14 -8.38 2.26
CA ASN A 42 -15.53 -8.53 2.70
C ASN A 42 -16.48 -7.50 2.07
N MET A 43 -15.98 -6.30 1.77
CA MET A 43 -16.71 -5.28 1.01
C MET A 43 -16.81 -5.61 -0.49
N GLY A 44 -16.17 -6.68 -0.97
CA GLY A 44 -16.19 -7.14 -2.35
C GLY A 44 -15.11 -6.54 -3.24
N TYR A 45 -14.13 -5.83 -2.66
CA TYR A 45 -12.98 -5.33 -3.39
C TYR A 45 -11.95 -6.44 -3.60
N GLU A 46 -11.26 -6.39 -4.73
CA GLU A 46 -10.03 -7.12 -4.92
C GLU A 46 -8.93 -6.47 -4.10
N VAL A 47 -8.19 -7.27 -3.34
CA VAL A 47 -7.13 -6.80 -2.42
C VAL A 47 -5.83 -7.51 -2.73
N HIS A 48 -4.80 -6.72 -3.03
CA HIS A 48 -3.44 -7.16 -3.25
C HIS A 48 -2.55 -6.53 -2.18
N VAL A 49 -1.87 -7.36 -1.40
CA VAL A 49 -0.97 -6.90 -0.33
C VAL A 49 0.46 -7.12 -0.78
N VAL A 50 1.27 -6.07 -0.73
CA VAL A 50 2.72 -6.14 -0.98
C VAL A 50 3.41 -6.02 0.37
N GLU A 51 4.00 -7.10 0.85
CA GLU A 51 4.71 -7.14 2.13
C GLU A 51 6.12 -6.56 1.97
N HIS A 52 6.46 -5.62 2.85
CA HIS A 52 7.77 -5.01 2.95
C HIS A 52 8.48 -5.59 4.16
N ALA A 53 9.44 -6.48 3.89
CA ALA A 53 10.40 -6.89 4.90
C ALA A 53 11.28 -5.68 5.23
N VAL A 54 11.14 -5.16 6.44
CA VAL A 54 12.02 -4.09 6.91
C VAL A 54 13.39 -4.72 7.19
N GLU A 55 14.30 -4.61 6.22
CA GLU A 55 15.69 -4.96 6.45
C GLU A 55 16.34 -3.89 7.34
N ALA A 56 16.80 -4.28 8.52
CA ALA A 56 17.37 -3.37 9.52
C ALA A 56 18.71 -2.72 9.10
N SER A 57 19.22 -2.98 7.89
CA SER A 57 20.61 -2.72 7.50
C SER A 57 20.82 -1.65 6.40
N GLY A 58 19.82 -0.78 6.14
CA GLY A 58 19.99 0.34 5.22
C GLY A 58 20.48 1.62 5.91
N ASP A 59 21.55 2.24 5.40
CA ASP A 59 22.19 3.52 5.81
C ASP A 59 21.28 4.77 5.74
N SER A 60 19.95 4.59 5.60
CA SER A 60 18.95 5.68 5.59
C SER A 60 18.26 5.80 6.95
N CYS A 61 17.59 6.94 7.20
CA CYS A 61 16.84 7.19 8.44
C CYS A 61 15.66 6.22 8.60
N ASN A 62 15.96 4.99 9.03
CA ASN A 62 15.03 3.89 9.20
C ASN A 62 14.73 3.64 10.69
N THR A 63 15.13 4.52 11.61
CA THR A 63 15.07 4.28 13.07
C THR A 63 13.70 3.80 13.55
N CYS A 64 12.59 4.35 13.03
CA CYS A 64 11.24 3.90 13.38
C CYS A 64 10.90 2.51 12.80
N PHE A 65 11.45 2.17 11.64
CA PHE A 65 11.27 0.88 10.98
C PHE A 65 12.20 -0.18 11.57
N SER A 66 13.46 0.15 11.87
CA SER A 66 14.44 -0.75 12.52
C SER A 66 13.97 -1.15 13.91
N ALA A 67 13.48 -0.21 14.72
CA ALA A 67 12.92 -0.53 16.04
C ALA A 67 11.70 -1.46 15.94
N ASP A 68 10.91 -1.34 14.87
CA ASP A 68 9.77 -2.21 14.60
C ASP A 68 10.21 -3.58 14.04
N ALA A 69 11.27 -3.62 13.23
CA ALA A 69 11.87 -4.86 12.70
C ALA A 69 12.49 -5.71 13.81
N GLU A 70 13.13 -5.07 14.80
CA GLU A 70 13.64 -5.70 16.02
C GLU A 70 12.51 -6.31 16.87
N VAL A 71 11.29 -5.77 16.75
CA VAL A 71 10.06 -6.27 17.39
C VAL A 71 9.31 -7.27 16.48
N GLY A 72 9.83 -7.56 15.29
CA GLY A 72 9.24 -8.50 14.34
C GLY A 72 7.98 -7.99 13.63
N LYS A 73 7.77 -6.67 13.59
CA LYS A 73 6.60 -6.09 12.92
C LYS A 73 6.83 -6.02 11.41
N MET A 74 5.89 -6.57 10.67
CA MET A 74 5.87 -6.52 9.21
C MET A 74 5.01 -5.35 8.74
N TYR A 75 5.47 -4.66 7.70
CA TYR A 75 4.72 -3.62 7.02
C TYR A 75 4.26 -4.13 5.67
N GLY A 76 3.12 -3.64 5.20
CA GLY A 76 2.67 -3.93 3.85
C GLY A 76 1.87 -2.79 3.27
N ASP A 77 1.88 -2.74 1.95
CA ASP A 77 1.02 -1.87 1.17
C ASP A 77 -0.25 -2.62 0.78
N ILE A 78 -1.39 -1.99 1.02
CA ILE A 78 -2.69 -2.52 0.62
C ILE A 78 -3.12 -1.82 -0.65
N TYR A 79 -3.14 -2.57 -1.75
CA TYR A 79 -3.71 -2.16 -3.02
C TYR A 79 -5.11 -2.73 -3.14
N THR A 80 -6.06 -1.89 -3.55
CA THR A 80 -7.42 -2.33 -3.81
C THR A 80 -7.84 -2.01 -5.23
N ARG A 81 -8.76 -2.83 -5.73
CA ARG A 81 -9.40 -2.63 -7.03
C ARG A 81 -10.89 -2.90 -6.89
N GLN A 82 -11.70 -2.08 -7.54
CA GLN A 82 -13.12 -2.36 -7.69
C GLN A 82 -13.28 -3.59 -8.57
N SER A 83 -13.64 -4.72 -7.98
CA SER A 83 -14.25 -5.79 -8.76
C SER A 83 -15.60 -5.26 -9.24
N GLY A 84 -16.06 -5.63 -10.43
CA GLY A 84 -17.29 -5.09 -11.06
C GLY A 84 -18.62 -5.29 -10.27
N ASN A 85 -18.54 -5.73 -9.02
CA ASN A 85 -19.63 -5.92 -8.06
C ASN A 85 -19.55 -4.96 -6.83
N THR A 86 -18.53 -4.09 -6.73
CA THR A 86 -18.41 -3.12 -5.64
C THR A 86 -19.23 -1.87 -5.95
N LYS A 87 -20.11 -1.46 -5.02
CA LYS A 87 -20.70 -0.12 -5.07
C LYS A 87 -19.56 0.90 -4.99
N PRO A 88 -19.46 1.86 -5.93
CA PRO A 88 -18.44 2.89 -5.86
C PRO A 88 -18.61 3.63 -4.53
N LEU A 89 -17.51 3.78 -3.79
CA LEU A 89 -17.44 4.58 -2.56
C LEU A 89 -17.40 6.07 -2.94
N GLU A 90 -18.38 6.51 -3.73
CA GLU A 90 -18.58 7.89 -4.17
C GLU A 90 -19.64 8.58 -3.30
N ASP A 91 -19.61 8.39 -1.97
CA ASP A 91 -20.51 9.16 -1.10
C ASP A 91 -19.89 9.31 0.29
N ALA A 92 -19.19 10.44 0.49
CA ALA A 92 -19.12 11.22 1.73
C ALA A 92 -17.80 12.00 1.74
N LEU A 93 -17.81 13.23 1.21
CA LEU A 93 -17.03 14.38 1.67
C LEU A 93 -17.39 15.59 0.78
N PHE A 94 -18.60 16.10 0.95
CA PHE A 94 -18.98 17.48 0.62
C PHE A 94 -19.62 18.13 1.85
#